data_AF-A0A1F9ATR8-F1
#
_entry.id   AF-A0A1F9ATR8-F1
#
_cell.length_a   1.000
_cell.length_b   1.000
_cell.length_c   1.000
_cell.angle_alpha   90.00
_cell.angle_beta   90.00
_cell.angle_gamma   90.00
#
_symmetry.space_group_name_H-M   'P 1'
#
loop_
_entity.id
_entity.type
_entity.pdbx_description
1 polymer ?
#
loop_
_entity_poly.entity_id
_entity_poly.type
_entity_poly.pdbx_seq_one_letter_code
_entity_poly.pdbx_strand_id
1 'polypeptide(L)' 'MILFVILLFTGLAFGADPVKIEVIYPLTGPIAAAGSYQKAGVEIARDKINAEGGILGNPV' A
#
# COMPACT_ATOMS: atom_id res chain seq x y z
N MET A 1 -36.53 -3.55 -11.85
CA MET A 1 -36.12 -2.18 -12.19
C MET A 1 -35.27 -1.54 -11.08
N ILE A 2 -35.74 -1.41 -9.84
CA ILE A 2 -34.97 -0.87 -8.69
C ILE A 2 -33.66 -1.63 -8.39
N LEU A 3 -33.68 -2.98 -8.44
CA LEU A 3 -32.48 -3.79 -8.21
C LEU A 3 -31.35 -3.54 -9.23
N PHE A 4 -31.72 -3.19 -10.47
CA PHE A 4 -30.78 -2.91 -11.57
C PHE A 4 -30.09 -1.55 -11.38
N VAL A 5 -30.77 -0.58 -10.75
CA VAL A 5 -30.22 0.74 -10.45
C VAL A 5 -29.19 0.67 -9.31
N ILE A 6 -29.41 -0.18 -8.30
CA ILE A 6 -28.47 -0.36 -7.17
C ILE A 6 -27.13 -0.95 -7.64
N LEU A 7 -27.16 -1.90 -8.58
CA LEU A 7 -25.96 -2.52 -9.18
C LEU A 7 -25.11 -1.55 -10.01
N LEU A 8 -25.70 -0.47 -10.55
CA LEU A 8 -24.97 0.54 -11.32
C LEU A 8 -24.21 1.52 -10.43
N PHE A 9 -24.63 1.70 -9.17
CA PHE A 9 -23.96 2.59 -8.22
C PHE A 9 -22.74 1.96 -7.52
N THR A 10 -22.61 0.63 -7.50
CA THR A 10 -21.46 -0.06 -6.89
C THR A 10 -20.18 -0.01 -7.74
N GLY A 11 -20.26 0.45 -8.99
CA GLY A 11 -19.13 0.53 -9.92
C GLY A 11 -18.31 1.83 -9.86
N LEU A 12 -18.77 2.86 -9.15
CA LEU A 12 -18.04 4.12 -8.98
C LEU A 12 -17.09 4.02 -7.77
N ALA A 13 -16.15 3.07 -7.82
CA ALA A 13 -15.01 3.09 -6.91
C ALA A 13 -14.02 4.14 -7.43
N PHE A 14 -14.02 5.34 -6.83
CA PHE A 14 -12.89 6.26 -6.96
C PHE A 14 -11.69 5.53 -6.37
N GLY A 15 -10.81 5.01 -7.23
CA GLY A 15 -9.59 4.35 -6.81
C GLY A 15 -8.78 5.32 -5.95
N ALA A 16 -8.50 4.92 -4.72
CA ALA A 16 -7.70 5.69 -3.80
C ALA A 16 -6.26 5.81 -4.34
N ASP A 17 -5.78 7.04 -4.50
CA ASP A 17 -4.40 7.29 -4.95
C ASP A 17 -3.41 6.79 -3.89
N PRO A 18 -2.39 5.99 -4.25
CA PRO A 18 -1.44 5.49 -3.28
C PRO A 18 -0.65 6.60 -2.58
N VAL A 19 -0.50 6.48 -1.26
CA VAL A 19 0.38 7.33 -0.47
C VAL A 19 1.82 6.92 -0.73
N LYS A 20 2.58 7.76 -1.46
CA LYS A 20 3.96 7.46 -1.81
C LYS A 20 4.90 7.70 -0.63
N ILE A 21 5.62 6.67 -0.21
CA ILE A 21 6.67 6.74 0.82
C ILE A 21 7.99 6.29 0.20
N GLU A 22 8.92 7.23 0.06
CA GLU A 22 10.29 6.94 -0.38
C GLU A 22 11.16 6.62 0.83
N VAL A 23 11.97 5.55 0.72
CA VAL A 23 12.93 5.19 1.76
C VAL A 23 14.28 4.87 1.15
N ILE A 24 15.34 5.40 1.77
CA ILE A 24 16.72 5.26 1.30
C ILE A 24 17.43 4.26 2.20
N TYR A 25 17.98 3.21 1.60
CA TYR A 25 18.75 2.18 2.28
C TYR A 25 20.13 1.97 1.65
N PRO A 26 21.15 1.64 2.44
CA PRO A 26 22.42 1.17 1.90
C PRO A 26 22.26 -0.29 1.45
N LEU A 27 21.86 -0.51 0.20
CA LEU A 27 21.62 -1.85 -0.36
C LEU A 27 22.88 -2.51 -0.93
N THR A 28 24.03 -1.83 -0.87
CA THR A 28 25.31 -2.31 -1.37
C THR A 28 26.45 -1.98 -0.40
N GLY A 29 27.60 -2.62 -0.60
CA GLY A 29 28.80 -2.40 0.22
C GLY A 29 28.78 -3.17 1.55
N PRO A 30 29.69 -2.83 2.49
CA PRO A 30 29.94 -3.62 3.70
C PRO A 30 28.75 -3.77 4.65
N ILE A 31 27.77 -2.87 4.56
CA ILE A 31 26.60 -2.81 5.44
C ILE A 31 25.29 -3.18 4.74
N ALA A 32 25.35 -3.75 3.52
CA ALA A 32 24.18 -4.07 2.69
C ALA A 32 23.15 -4.96 3.41
N ALA A 33 23.61 -5.88 4.25
CA ALA A 33 22.74 -6.78 5.01
C ALA A 33 21.76 -5.99 5.91
N ALA A 34 22.25 -4.97 6.62
CA ALA A 34 21.41 -4.12 7.46
C ALA A 34 20.35 -3.37 6.62
N GLY A 35 20.75 -2.81 5.47
CA GLY A 35 19.82 -2.16 4.54
C GLY A 35 18.75 -3.10 4.00
N SER A 36 19.10 -4.36 3.71
CA SER A 36 18.14 -5.38 3.27
C SER A 36 17.11 -5.72 4.35
N TYR A 37 17.54 -5.83 5.62
CA TYR A 37 16.60 -6.05 6.74
C TYR A 37 15.65 -4.87 6.94
N GLN A 38 16.16 -3.64 6.82
CA GLN A 38 15.32 -2.44 6.90
C GLN A 38 14.28 -2.38 5.78
N LYS A 39 14.71 -2.66 4.53
CA LYS A 39 13.82 -2.74 3.38
C LYS A 39 12.70 -3.78 3.60
N ALA A 40 13.07 -4.99 4.02
CA ALA A 40 12.10 -6.04 4.32
C ALA A 40 11.10 -5.62 5.41
N GLY A 41 11.58 -4.94 6.45
CA GLY A 41 10.71 -4.40 7.51
C GLY A 41 9.67 -3.41 6.99
N VAL A 42 10.04 -2.51 6.08
CA VAL A 42 9.10 -1.57 5.46
C VAL A 42 8.12 -2.27 4.52
N GLU A 43 8.56 -3.26 3.75
CA GLU A 43 7.65 -4.05 2.91
C GLU A 43 6.63 -4.83 3.74
N ILE A 44 7.03 -5.42 4.86
CA ILE A 44 6.13 -6.09 5.81
C ILE A 44 5.12 -5.09 6.40
N ALA A 45 5.58 -3.90 6.79
CA ALA A 45 4.70 -2.86 7.33
C ALA A 45 3.69 -2.37 6.28
N ARG A 46 4.14 -2.14 5.04
CA ARG A 46 3.30 -1.79 3.91
C ARG A 46 2.20 -2.83 3.70
N ASP A 47 2.56 -4.10 3.65
CA ASP A 47 1.62 -5.19 3.40
C ASP A 47 0.58 -5.29 4.51
N LYS A 48 1.01 -5.16 5.78
CA LYS A 48 0.11 -5.13 6.92
C LYS A 48 -0.86 -3.94 6.86
N ILE A 49 -0.37 -2.73 6.60
CA ILE A 49 -1.21 -1.52 6.52
C ILE A 49 -2.23 -1.65 5.39
N ASN A 50 -1.82 -2.13 4.22
CA ASN A 50 -2.72 -2.33 3.09
C ASN A 50 -3.78 -3.40 3.38
N ALA A 51 -3.41 -4.48 4.08
CA ALA A 51 -4.36 -5.49 4.54
C ALA A 51 -5.37 -4.94 5.56
N GLU A 52 -4.99 -3.93 6.34
CA GLU A 52 -5.84 -3.26 7.35
C GLU A 52 -6.66 -2.08 6.76
N GLY A 53 -6.67 -1.90 5.44
CA GLY A 53 -7.47 -0.88 4.76
C GLY A 53 -6.70 0.40 4.39
N GLY A 54 -5.38 0.39 4.53
CA GLY A 54 -4.52 1.48 4.12
C GLY A 54 -4.58 2.70 5.05
N ILE A 55 -4.05 3.82 4.57
CA ILE A 55 -4.05 5.11 5.26
C ILE A 55 -5.25 5.92 4.77
N LEU A 56 -6.24 6.13 5.64
CA LEU A 56 -7.49 6.84 5.31
C LEU A 56 -8.20 6.22 4.09
N GLY A 57 -8.13 4.89 3.93
CA GLY A 57 -8.69 4.16 2.79
C GLY A 57 -7.78 4.12 1.55
N ASN A 58 -6.57 4.68 1.62
CA ASN A 58 -5.61 4.69 0.52
C ASN A 58 -4.50 3.67 0.73
N PRO A 59 -4.11 2.91 -0.32
CA PRO A 59 -2.95 2.03 -0.23
C PRO A 59 -1.67 2.85 0.01
N VAL A 60 -0.70 2.23 0.67
CA VAL A 60 0.64 2.76 0.91
C VAL A 60 1.70 1.87 0.26
#